data_AF-A0A2M7CSF8-F1
#
_entry.id   AF-A0A2M7CSF8-F1
#
_cell.length_a   1.000
_cell.length_b   1.000
_cell.length_c   1.000
_cell.angle_alpha   90.00
_cell.angle_beta   90.00
_cell.angle_gamma   90.00
#
_symmetry.space_group_name_H-M   'P 1'
#
loop_
_entity.id
_entity.type
_entity.pdbx_description
1 polymer ?
#
loop_
_entity_poly.entity_id
_entity_poly.type
_entity_poly.pdbx_seq_one_letter_code
_entity_poly.pdbx_strand_id
1 'polypeptide(L)'
;MPFCYVFTVPTPLSSIAITDDDPDDRELLREAWCECGIAHPLTYFLNGAELLDGLRAQAGGADAAESLPALVLLDLNMPVMDGFQALIEIRRDPRLQHLPVVILSTSHAERDRIRSLQ
;
A
#
# COMPACT_ATOMS: atom_id res chain seq x y z
N MET A 1 -5.35 -26.73 7.05
CA MET A 1 -5.71 -25.63 7.96
C MET A 1 -4.57 -25.40 8.94
N PRO A 2 -3.69 -24.41 8.73
CA PRO A 2 -2.76 -24.00 9.79
C PRO A 2 -3.35 -22.79 10.53
N PHE A 3 -3.50 -22.94 11.84
CA PHE A 3 -3.79 -21.84 12.76
C PHE A 3 -2.54 -20.93 12.82
N CYS A 4 -2.62 -19.73 12.27
CA CYS A 4 -1.62 -18.70 12.48
C CYS A 4 -1.82 -18.11 13.88
N TYR A 5 -0.92 -18.42 14.82
CA TYR A 5 -0.96 -17.89 16.18
C TYR A 5 -0.05 -16.67 16.26
N VAL A 6 -0.60 -15.48 16.05
CA VAL A 6 0.13 -14.22 16.14
C VAL A 6 0.11 -13.75 17.60
N PHE A 7 1.27 -13.75 18.26
CA PHE A 7 1.45 -13.06 19.54
C PHE A 7 1.35 -11.55 19.31
N THR A 8 0.28 -10.92 19.79
CA THR A 8 0.12 -9.47 19.70
C THR A 8 0.87 -8.76 20.83
N VAL A 9 1.77 -7.84 20.45
CA VAL A 9 2.28 -6.78 21.33
C VAL A 9 1.27 -5.62 21.34
N PRO A 10 1.07 -4.91 22.48
CA PRO A 10 -0.07 -4.02 22.72
C PRO A 10 0.03 -2.61 22.09
N THR A 11 0.81 -2.44 21.03
CA THR A 11 0.83 -1.18 20.26
C THR A 11 -0.05 -1.34 19.01
N PRO A 12 -0.89 -0.36 18.64
CA PRO A 12 -1.64 -0.45 17.40
C PRO A 12 -0.62 -0.54 16.25
N LEU A 13 -0.59 -1.70 15.59
CA LEU A 13 0.25 -1.87 14.41
C LEU A 13 -0.35 -1.03 13.30
N SER A 14 0.43 -0.09 12.78
CA SER A 14 0.05 0.69 11.60
C SER A 14 -0.29 -0.25 10.45
N SER A 15 -1.35 0.03 9.71
CA SER A 15 -1.75 -0.81 8.58
C SER A 15 -0.78 -0.69 7.42
N ILE A 16 -0.86 -1.65 6.49
CA ILE A 16 -0.13 -1.62 5.22
C ILE A 16 -1.18 -1.52 4.12
N ALA A 17 -1.08 -0.44 3.34
CA ALA A 17 -1.96 -0.20 2.22
C ALA A 17 -1.44 -0.99 1.01
N ILE A 18 -2.33 -1.70 0.32
CA ILE A 18 -2.05 -2.45 -0.90
C ILE A 18 -3.01 -1.94 -1.98
N THR A 19 -2.50 -1.64 -3.16
CA THR A 19 -3.32 -1.25 -4.31
C THR A 19 -3.07 -2.22 -5.44
N ASP A 20 -4.11 -2.98 -5.76
CA ASP A 20 -4.08 -4.08 -6.72
C ASP A 20 -5.54 -4.34 -7.18
N ASP A 21 -5.78 -4.31 -8.49
CA ASP A 21 -7.11 -4.53 -9.06
C ASP A 21 -7.43 -6.03 -9.26
N ASP A 22 -6.41 -6.89 -9.23
CA ASP A 22 -6.55 -8.32 -9.44
C ASP A 22 -6.92 -9.03 -8.10
N PRO A 23 -8.05 -9.74 -8.02
CA PRO A 23 -8.42 -10.51 -6.83
C PRO A 23 -7.46 -11.65 -6.51
N ASP A 24 -6.83 -12.27 -7.51
CA ASP A 24 -5.95 -13.42 -7.31
C ASP A 24 -4.60 -12.96 -6.73
N ASP A 25 -4.06 -11.84 -7.22
CA ASP A 25 -2.82 -11.24 -6.67
C ASP A 25 -3.01 -10.77 -5.22
N ARG A 26 -4.19 -10.21 -4.90
CA ARG A 26 -4.54 -9.84 -3.51
C ARG A 26 -4.58 -11.04 -2.57
N GLU A 27 -5.13 -12.17 -3.02
CA GLU A 27 -5.18 -13.38 -2.22
C GLU A 27 -3.79 -13.99 -2.05
N LEU A 28 -2.98 -14.02 -3.11
CA LEU A 28 -1.58 -14.46 -3.06
C LEU A 28 -0.75 -13.62 -2.07
N LEU A 29 -0.89 -12.29 -2.11
CA LEU A 29 -0.25 -11.38 -1.17
C LEU A 29 -0.70 -11.63 0.27
N ARG A 30 -2.00 -11.89 0.48
CA ARG A 30 -2.57 -12.19 1.80
C ARG A 30 -1.98 -13.48 2.38
N GLU A 31 -1.86 -14.52 1.56
CA GLU A 31 -1.26 -15.79 1.95
C GLU A 31 0.21 -15.61 2.30
N ALA A 32 0.98 -14.94 1.44
CA ALA A 32 2.39 -14.63 1.70
C ALA A 32 2.59 -13.82 2.99
N TRP A 33 1.68 -12.87 3.28
CA TRP A 33 1.71 -12.08 4.51
C TRP A 33 1.56 -12.94 5.76
N CYS A 34 0.60 -13.87 5.69
CA CYS A 34 0.28 -14.81 6.77
C CYS A 34 1.44 -15.80 6.99
N GLU A 35 2.02 -16.33 5.91
CA GLU A 35 3.16 -17.26 5.98
C GLU A 35 4.41 -16.60 6.55
N CYS A 36 4.65 -15.32 6.24
CA CYS A 36 5.77 -14.56 6.80
C CYS A 36 5.57 -14.20 8.29
N GLY A 37 4.39 -14.47 8.88
CA GLY A 37 4.09 -14.13 10.26
C GLY A 37 4.01 -12.62 10.51
N ILE A 38 3.70 -11.82 9.49
CA ILE A 38 3.63 -10.36 9.62
C ILE A 38 2.28 -9.98 10.25
N ALA A 39 2.32 -9.37 11.43
CA ALA A 39 1.13 -9.03 12.22
C ALA A 39 0.41 -7.74 11.78
N HIS A 40 0.99 -6.97 10.85
CA HIS A 40 0.44 -5.70 10.40
C HIS A 40 -0.84 -5.93 9.58
N PRO A 41 -1.94 -5.21 9.88
CA PRO A 41 -3.18 -5.36 9.13
C PRO A 41 -3.01 -4.84 7.70
N LEU A 42 -3.57 -5.58 6.74
CA LEU A 42 -3.59 -5.18 5.33
C LEU A 42 -4.86 -4.42 5.00
N THR A 43 -4.73 -3.30 4.30
CA THR A 43 -5.84 -2.50 3.76
C THR A 43 -5.73 -2.50 2.24
N TYR A 44 -6.75 -3.00 1.55
CA TYR A 44 -6.74 -3.13 0.09
C TYR A 44 -7.52 -2.00 -0.58
N PHE A 45 -6.98 -1.51 -1.68
CA PHE A 45 -7.58 -0.51 -2.55
C PHE A 45 -7.62 -1.06 -3.98
N LEU A 46 -8.73 -0.86 -4.71
CA LEU A 46 -8.91 -1.43 -6.04
C LEU A 46 -8.28 -0.58 -7.16
N ASN A 47 -7.92 0.66 -6.85
CA ASN A 47 -7.31 1.59 -7.78
C ASN A 47 -6.59 2.73 -7.05
N GLY A 48 -5.80 3.50 -7.79
CA GLY A 48 -5.03 4.62 -7.24
C GLY A 48 -5.87 5.77 -6.67
N ALA A 49 -7.14 5.95 -7.09
CA ALA A 49 -8.00 7.02 -6.58
C ALA A 49 -8.55 6.64 -5.20
N GLU A 50 -9.02 5.40 -5.05
CA GLU A 50 -9.44 4.85 -3.76
C GLU A 50 -8.29 4.89 -2.74
N LEU A 51 -7.07 4.55 -3.17
CA LEU A 51 -5.88 4.69 -2.34
C LEU A 51 -5.70 6.14 -1.87
N LEU A 52 -5.71 7.08 -2.80
CA LEU A 52 -5.46 8.50 -2.49
C LEU A 52 -6.54 9.08 -1.58
N ASP A 53 -7.80 8.75 -1.82
CA ASP A 53 -8.94 9.18 -0.99
C ASP A 53 -8.86 8.55 0.40
N GLY A 54 -8.52 7.26 0.50
CA GLY A 54 -8.29 6.58 1.77
C GLY A 54 -7.17 7.21 2.59
N LEU A 55 -6.01 7.45 1.95
CA LEU A 55 -4.86 8.11 2.59
C LEU A 55 -5.21 9.54 3.03
N ARG A 56 -5.94 10.31 2.22
CA ARG A 56 -6.36 11.68 2.56
C ARG A 56 -7.38 11.70 3.70
N ALA A 57 -8.29 10.75 3.74
CA ALA A 57 -9.25 10.60 4.84
C ALA A 57 -8.53 10.29 6.16
N GLN A 58 -7.55 9.38 6.12
CA GLN A 58 -6.70 9.05 7.28
C GLN A 58 -5.82 10.24 7.72
N ALA A 59 -5.28 11.00 6.76
CA ALA A 59 -4.46 12.19 7.02
C ALA A 59 -5.25 13.41 7.55
N GLY A 60 -6.58 13.39 7.45
CA GLY A 60 -7.46 14.50 7.87
C GLY A 60 -7.94 14.39 9.33
N GLY A 61 -7.72 13.26 10.00
CA GLY A 61 -8.15 13.02 11.37
C GLY A 61 -7.26 13.70 12.42
N ALA A 62 -7.79 13.85 13.64
CA ALA A 62 -7.02 14.38 14.78
C ALA A 62 -5.79 13.52 15.11
N ASP A 63 -5.86 12.20 14.84
CA ASP A 63 -4.80 11.22 15.05
C ASP A 63 -4.18 10.73 13.73
N ALA A 64 -4.02 11.66 12.77
CA ALA A 64 -3.53 11.36 11.42
C ALA A 64 -2.22 10.55 11.41
N ALA A 65 -1.29 10.83 12.33
CA ALA A 65 0.00 10.13 12.40
C ALA A 65 -0.14 8.64 12.78
N GLU A 66 -1.15 8.27 13.57
CA GLU A 66 -1.41 6.89 13.99
C GLU A 66 -2.32 6.16 12.99
N SER A 67 -3.14 6.92 12.26
CA SER A 67 -4.12 6.40 11.30
C SER A 67 -3.53 6.13 9.92
N LEU A 68 -2.36 6.69 9.61
CA LEU A 68 -1.69 6.48 8.33
C LEU A 68 -1.02 5.11 8.25
N PRO A 69 -1.01 4.48 7.07
CA PRO A 69 -0.33 3.21 6.90
C PRO A 69 1.20 3.37 7.04
N ALA A 70 1.86 2.35 7.58
CA ALA A 70 3.32 2.34 7.67
C ALA A 70 4.01 2.14 6.31
N LEU A 71 3.30 1.54 5.35
CA LEU A 71 3.81 1.23 4.01
C LEU A 71 2.66 1.21 3.00
N VAL A 72 2.92 1.72 1.81
CA VAL A 72 2.03 1.59 0.65
C VAL A 72 2.69 0.67 -0.38
N LEU A 73 2.07 -0.47 -0.66
CA LEU A 73 2.37 -1.34 -1.78
C LEU A 73 1.47 -0.95 -2.95
N LEU A 74 2.09 -0.50 -4.04
CA LEU A 74 1.38 -0.02 -5.22
C LEU A 74 1.74 -0.91 -6.40
N ASP A 75 0.76 -1.63 -6.93
CA ASP A 75 0.95 -2.31 -8.20
C ASP A 75 0.94 -1.30 -9.36
N LEU A 76 1.87 -1.48 -10.29
CA LEU A 76 1.93 -0.71 -11.55
C LEU A 76 1.26 -1.44 -12.71
N ASN A 77 0.86 -2.69 -12.55
CA ASN A 77 0.31 -3.49 -13.63
C ASN A 77 -1.21 -3.29 -13.84
N MET A 78 -1.82 -2.30 -13.17
CA MET A 78 -3.24 -1.98 -13.29
C MET A 78 -3.61 -1.39 -14.67
N PRO A 79 -4.62 -1.93 -15.37
CA PRO A 79 -5.03 -1.47 -16.72
C PRO A 79 -5.93 -0.23 -16.75
N VAL A 80 -6.54 0.17 -15.62
CA VAL A 80 -7.65 1.16 -15.60
C VAL A 80 -7.25 2.52 -15.01
N MET A 81 -6.34 2.58 -14.04
CA MET A 81 -5.93 3.84 -13.40
C MET A 81 -4.42 3.89 -13.13
N ASP A 82 -3.79 5.00 -13.51
CA ASP A 82 -2.35 5.25 -13.38
C ASP A 82 -1.90 5.15 -11.90
N GLY A 83 -1.35 4.00 -11.50
CA GLY A 83 -0.60 3.89 -10.24
C GLY A 83 0.48 4.98 -10.15
N PHE A 84 1.06 5.37 -11.29
CA PHE A 84 1.96 6.52 -11.39
C PHE A 84 1.33 7.86 -10.98
N GLN A 85 0.09 8.14 -11.38
CA GLN A 85 -0.58 9.39 -10.97
C GLN A 85 -0.83 9.39 -9.48
N ALA A 86 -1.24 8.25 -8.90
CA ALA A 86 -1.40 8.12 -7.45
C ALA A 86 -0.07 8.38 -6.72
N LEU A 87 1.05 7.84 -7.22
CA LEU A 87 2.38 8.11 -6.68
C LEU A 87 2.74 9.61 -6.74
N ILE A 88 2.50 10.26 -7.89
CA ILE A 88 2.77 11.70 -8.06
C ILE A 88 1.94 12.52 -7.07
N GLU A 89 0.66 12.21 -6.91
CA GLU A 89 -0.23 12.92 -5.99
C GLU A 89 0.13 12.68 -4.51
N ILE A 90 0.54 11.46 -4.14
CA ILE A 90 1.08 11.14 -2.81
C ILE A 90 2.33 11.97 -2.52
N ARG A 91 3.23 12.10 -3.49
CA ARG A 91 4.46 12.90 -3.36
C ARG A 91 4.21 14.40 -3.33
N ARG A 92 3.12 14.87 -3.95
CA ARG A 92 2.71 16.28 -3.93
C ARG A 92 2.02 16.69 -2.65
N ASP A 93 1.33 15.78 -1.95
CA ASP A 93 0.66 16.09 -0.69
C ASP A 93 1.67 16.12 0.47
N PRO A 94 1.90 17.26 1.14
CA PRO A 94 2.85 17.37 2.25
C PRO A 94 2.55 16.43 3.42
N ARG A 95 1.28 16.00 3.55
CA ARG A 95 0.82 15.07 4.59
C ARG A 95 1.07 13.61 4.22
N LEU A 96 1.34 13.29 2.96
CA LEU A 96 1.53 11.92 2.48
C LEU A 96 2.93 11.68 1.91
N GLN A 97 3.68 12.73 1.56
CA GLN A 97 5.01 12.64 0.94
C GLN A 97 6.05 11.84 1.75
N HIS A 98 5.83 11.71 3.07
CA HIS A 98 6.71 10.99 3.99
C HIS A 98 6.42 9.48 4.04
N LEU A 99 5.29 9.03 3.47
CA LEU A 99 4.95 7.63 3.41
C LEU A 99 5.93 6.88 2.49
N PRO A 100 6.45 5.72 2.92
CA PRO A 100 7.20 4.86 2.04
C PRO A 100 6.23 4.19 1.06
N VAL A 101 6.47 4.39 -0.23
CA VAL A 101 5.73 3.73 -1.30
C VAL A 101 6.67 2.74 -1.98
N VAL A 102 6.30 1.47 -1.97
CA VAL A 102 6.98 0.38 -2.67
C VAL A 102 6.12 -0.02 -3.84
N ILE A 103 6.77 -0.10 -5.00
CA ILE A 103 6.13 -0.44 -6.25
C ILE A 103 6.29 -1.93 -6.50
N LEU A 104 5.18 -2.61 -6.73
CA LEU A 104 5.14 -3.98 -7.23
C LEU A 104 5.06 -3.92 -8.76
N SER A 105 6.04 -4.52 -9.43
CA SER A 105 6.06 -4.63 -10.89
C SER A 105 6.82 -5.87 -11.30
N THR A 106 6.27 -6.62 -12.25
CA THR A 106 6.86 -7.85 -12.78
C THR A 106 7.84 -7.60 -13.94
N SER A 107 7.99 -6.36 -14.42
CA SER A 107 8.83 -6.03 -15.58
C SER A 107 10.05 -5.17 -15.21
N HIS A 108 11.22 -5.55 -15.73
CA HIS A 108 12.44 -4.75 -15.65
C HIS A 108 12.34 -3.41 -16.40
N ALA A 109 11.46 -3.32 -17.41
CA ALA A 109 11.30 -2.15 -18.27
C ALA A 109 10.68 -0.94 -17.54
N GLU A 110 9.90 -1.20 -16.49
CA GLU A 110 9.19 -0.15 -15.75
C GLU A 110 10.08 0.57 -14.73
N ARG A 111 11.18 -0.08 -14.29
CA ARG A 111 12.23 0.53 -13.47
C ARG A 111 12.87 1.75 -14.14
N ASP A 112 12.98 1.75 -15.47
CA ASP A 112 13.55 2.86 -16.23
C ASP A 112 12.59 4.08 -16.29
N ARG A 113 11.27 3.85 -16.22
CA ARG A 113 10.28 4.94 -16.13
C ARG A 113 10.33 5.66 -14.79
N ILE A 114 10.46 4.92 -13.70
CA ILE A 114 10.57 5.47 -12.34
C ILE A 114 11.86 6.30 -12.19
N ARG A 115 12.96 5.85 -12.80
CA ARG A 115 14.27 6.53 -12.73
C ARG A 115 14.31 7.87 -13.47
N SER A 116 13.38 8.09 -14.40
CA SER A 116 13.27 9.32 -15.19
C SER A 116 12.59 10.47 -14.44
N LEU A 117 12.08 10.22 -13.21
CA LEU A 117 11.35 11.19 -12.37
C LEU A 117 12.16 11.64 -11.14
N GLN A 118 13.44 11.26 -11.04
CA GLN A 118 14.36 11.73 -9.98
C GLN A 118 15.09 13.02 -10.38
#